data_AF-A0A937YQR4-F1
#
_entry.id   AF-A0A937YQR4-F1
#
_cell.length_a   1.000
_cell.length_b   1.000
_cell.length_c   1.000
_cell.angle_alpha   90.00
_cell.angle_beta   90.00
_cell.angle_gamma   90.00
#
_symmetry.space_group_name_H-M   'P 1'
#
loop_
_entity.id
_entity.type
_entity.pdbx_description
1 polymer ?
#
loop_
_entity_poly.entity_id
_entity_poly.type
_entity_poly.pdbx_seq_one_letter_code
_entity_poly.pdbx_strand_id
1 'polypeptide(L)'
;ADSSTCTATASASISVPHGQGGTYSLGIGIDEAKPQASDHCVRSSKISKNSSEEVSNVCLFDGLEGSHSVDLYAKTSTRKTSDAYVDRSGLIIQCSGNNIADNSGFTPVTQTINIINNTGSQQIFYIGLNNKTYAPYSQQFWENQGCSFTTGTAYTCQFTLANNGTQTFTLTNGANIAISAGILVWSQCGGNTGLSMAELNLNTRPYGQDYYDVSLVNGFNYAVEISPLTSTNPDVSAPDSTSINITSLTGNSQIAGVYPAGMDICVKSQDPPTGPGCPGFGYPNEAHSGTQYDPKPVCQAAQPATYPTVPIYNVTFSSP
;
A
#
# COMPACT_ATOMS: atom_id res chain seq x y z
N ALA A 1 -10.09 -24.80 -24.72
CA ALA A 1 -9.06 -25.14 -23.73
C ALA A 1 -8.05 -24.00 -23.79
N ASP A 2 -8.30 -22.95 -23.02
CA ASP A 2 -7.34 -21.85 -22.87
C ASP A 2 -6.25 -22.35 -21.92
N SER A 3 -5.11 -22.74 -22.48
CA SER A 3 -3.90 -22.98 -21.69
C SER A 3 -3.39 -21.63 -21.21
N SER A 4 -3.71 -21.26 -19.98
CA SER A 4 -3.08 -20.12 -19.33
C SER A 4 -1.65 -20.50 -18.96
N THR A 5 -0.68 -19.87 -19.64
CA THR A 5 0.74 -19.96 -19.32
C THR A 5 1.02 -19.01 -18.16
N CYS A 6 1.54 -19.50 -17.04
CA CYS A 6 2.00 -18.64 -15.93
C CYS A 6 3.53 -18.51 -16.00
N THR A 7 4.02 -17.28 -15.95
CA THR A 7 5.46 -17.00 -15.85
C THR A 7 5.76 -16.48 -14.45
N ALA A 8 6.59 -17.19 -13.69
CA ALA A 8 7.12 -16.68 -12.43
C ALA A 8 8.56 -16.20 -12.66
N THR A 9 8.83 -14.96 -12.30
CA THR A 9 10.19 -14.43 -12.27
C THR A 9 10.55 -14.17 -10.82
N ALA A 10 11.66 -14.73 -10.36
CA ALA A 10 12.20 -14.43 -9.04
C ALA A 10 13.62 -13.90 -9.18
N SER A 11 13.85 -12.77 -8.52
CA SER A 11 15.20 -12.28 -8.26
C SER A 11 15.45 -12.41 -6.76
N ALA A 12 16.55 -13.05 -6.40
CA ALA A 12 17.00 -13.12 -5.01
C ALA A 12 18.49 -12.81 -4.94
N SER A 13 18.89 -12.17 -3.85
CA SER A 13 20.30 -11.96 -3.52
C SER A 13 20.70 -12.91 -2.41
N ILE A 14 21.80 -13.64 -2.63
CA ILE A 14 22.39 -14.54 -1.64
C ILE A 14 23.59 -13.83 -1.04
N SER A 15 23.53 -13.54 0.26
CA SER A 15 24.66 -13.01 1.03
C SER A 15 25.33 -14.15 1.79
N VAL A 16 26.64 -14.33 1.61
CA VAL A 16 27.43 -15.37 2.30
C VAL A 16 28.29 -14.73 3.38
N PRO A 17 28.27 -15.22 4.64
CA PRO A 17 29.14 -14.71 5.70
C PRO A 17 30.63 -14.84 5.37
N HIS A 18 31.42 -13.87 5.86
CA HIS A 18 32.85 -13.77 5.61
C HIS A 18 33.60 -15.08 5.96
N GLY A 19 34.32 -15.66 4.98
CA GLY A 19 35.20 -16.82 5.19
C GLY A 19 34.66 -18.19 4.76
N GLN A 20 33.37 -18.31 4.43
CA GLN A 20 32.75 -19.54 3.93
C GLN A 20 32.74 -19.53 2.38
N GLY A 21 33.22 -20.60 1.75
CA GLY A 21 33.15 -20.77 0.29
C GLY A 21 32.39 -22.04 -0.06
N GLY A 22 31.49 -21.98 -1.04
CA GLY A 22 30.65 -23.11 -1.44
C GLY A 22 29.94 -22.86 -2.78
N THR A 23 29.34 -23.90 -3.35
CA THR A 23 28.40 -23.75 -4.48
C THR A 23 26.99 -23.67 -3.94
N TYR A 24 26.26 -22.62 -4.34
CA TYR A 24 24.87 -22.37 -3.95
C TYR A 24 24.00 -22.49 -5.20
N SER A 25 22.87 -23.16 -5.09
CA SER A 25 21.86 -23.18 -6.17
C SER A 25 20.59 -22.53 -5.66
N LEU A 26 20.04 -21.58 -6.43
CA LEU A 26 18.73 -21.00 -6.19
C LEU A 26 17.71 -21.74 -7.08
N GLY A 27 16.64 -22.26 -6.49
CA GLY A 27 15.55 -22.91 -7.21
C GLY A 27 14.20 -22.28 -6.88
N ILE A 28 13.26 -22.41 -7.81
CA ILE A 28 11.84 -22.13 -7.61
C ILE A 28 11.12 -23.48 -7.64
N GLY A 29 10.30 -23.78 -6.63
CA GLY A 29 9.50 -25.00 -6.55
C GLY A 29 8.03 -24.71 -6.37
N ILE A 30 7.17 -25.63 -6.79
CA ILE A 30 5.74 -25.64 -6.48
C ILE A 30 5.47 -26.84 -5.59
N ASP A 31 4.69 -26.66 -4.53
CA ASP A 31 4.44 -27.71 -3.55
C ASP A 31 3.41 -28.72 -4.06
N GLU A 32 3.89 -29.77 -4.76
CA GLU A 32 3.19 -31.05 -4.82
C GLU A 32 4.17 -32.21 -4.58
N ALA A 33 3.65 -33.23 -3.89
CA ALA A 33 4.40 -34.40 -3.45
C ALA A 33 5.06 -35.14 -4.63
N LYS A 34 6.40 -35.16 -4.59
CA LYS A 34 7.34 -35.82 -5.52
C LYS A 34 7.45 -35.14 -6.91
N PRO A 35 8.67 -34.79 -7.35
CA PRO A 35 8.88 -34.21 -8.67
C PRO A 35 8.52 -35.24 -9.76
N GLN A 36 7.47 -34.97 -10.52
CA GLN A 36 7.35 -35.54 -11.87
C GLN A 36 8.20 -34.70 -12.83
N ALA A 37 8.80 -35.40 -13.79
CA ALA A 37 10.03 -34.99 -14.48
C ALA A 37 9.91 -33.84 -15.50
N SER A 38 8.83 -33.04 -15.48
CA SER A 38 8.63 -31.90 -16.39
C SER A 38 8.90 -30.53 -15.75
N ASP A 39 8.95 -30.44 -14.42
CA ASP A 39 9.01 -29.14 -13.73
C ASP A 39 10.47 -28.80 -13.38
N HIS A 40 11.23 -28.35 -14.37
CA HIS A 40 12.64 -28.02 -14.18
C HIS A 40 12.93 -26.57 -14.50
N CYS A 41 13.01 -25.78 -13.44
CA CYS A 41 13.64 -24.48 -13.45
C CYS A 41 14.81 -24.49 -12.47
N VAL A 42 15.99 -24.87 -12.98
CA VAL A 42 17.23 -24.92 -12.18
C VAL A 42 18.32 -24.19 -12.93
N ARG A 43 18.68 -22.99 -12.46
CA ARG A 43 19.95 -22.35 -12.81
C ARG A 43 20.87 -22.45 -11.60
N SER A 44 22.02 -23.09 -11.77
CA SER A 44 23.07 -23.16 -10.75
C SER A 44 24.11 -22.09 -11.05
N SER A 45 24.28 -21.15 -10.12
CA SER A 45 25.31 -20.10 -10.20
C SER A 45 26.43 -20.44 -9.21
N LYS A 46 27.69 -20.43 -9.66
CA LYS A 46 28.83 -20.61 -8.74
C LYS A 46 29.20 -19.27 -8.12
N ILE A 47 28.67 -19.01 -6.93
CA ILE A 47 29.04 -17.82 -6.15
C ILE A 47 30.39 -18.08 -5.47
N SER A 48 31.38 -17.21 -5.69
CA SER A 48 32.71 -17.32 -5.07
C SER A 48 32.80 -16.52 -3.76
N LYS A 49 33.85 -16.76 -2.96
CA LYS A 49 34.02 -16.08 -1.65
C LYS A 49 33.96 -14.56 -1.80
N ASN A 50 33.14 -13.91 -0.98
CA ASN A 50 33.00 -12.45 -0.84
C ASN A 50 32.31 -11.70 -2.00
N SER A 51 31.45 -12.35 -2.79
CA SER A 51 30.61 -11.67 -3.80
C SER A 51 29.13 -11.72 -3.43
N SER A 52 28.44 -10.58 -3.53
CA SER A 52 26.98 -10.54 -3.75
C SER A 52 26.73 -10.70 -5.24
N GLU A 53 26.00 -11.73 -5.65
CA GLU A 53 25.61 -11.93 -7.04
C GLU A 53 24.08 -11.90 -7.11
N GLU A 54 23.54 -11.04 -7.97
CA GLU A 54 22.10 -11.00 -8.24
C GLU A 54 21.78 -12.13 -9.23
N VAL A 55 20.98 -13.09 -8.79
CA VAL A 55 20.60 -14.25 -9.63
C VAL A 55 19.12 -14.12 -9.95
N SER A 56 18.83 -13.82 -11.22
CA SER A 56 17.46 -13.82 -11.75
C SER A 56 17.16 -15.15 -12.42
N ASN A 57 16.08 -15.81 -11.98
CA ASN A 57 15.55 -17.03 -12.58
C ASN A 57 14.16 -16.75 -13.15
N VAL A 58 13.91 -17.19 -14.38
CA VAL A 58 12.60 -17.14 -15.03
C VAL A 58 12.12 -18.58 -15.18
N CYS A 59 10.97 -18.89 -14.59
CA CYS A 59 10.36 -20.21 -14.63
C CYS A 59 9.01 -20.13 -15.33
N LEU A 60 8.84 -20.99 -16.34
CA LEU A 60 7.58 -21.16 -17.04
C LEU A 60 6.86 -22.34 -16.41
N PHE A 61 5.63 -22.10 -16.02
CA PHE A 61 4.73 -23.13 -15.51
C PHE A 61 3.53 -23.25 -16.45
N ASP A 62 3.37 -24.42 -17.03
CA ASP A 62 2.28 -24.73 -17.96
C ASP A 62 1.28 -25.68 -17.31
N GLY A 63 -0.01 -25.39 -17.49
CA GLY A 63 -1.08 -26.31 -17.09
C GLY A 63 -1.41 -26.36 -15.59
N LEU A 64 -1.04 -25.33 -14.82
CA LEU A 64 -1.44 -25.23 -13.42
C LEU A 64 -2.90 -24.79 -13.30
N GLU A 65 -3.78 -25.70 -12.88
CA GLU A 65 -5.14 -25.38 -12.44
C GLU A 65 -5.19 -25.37 -10.90
N GLY A 66 -5.80 -24.35 -10.28
CA GLY A 66 -5.98 -24.27 -8.82
C GLY A 66 -5.04 -23.29 -8.10
N SER A 67 -5.09 -23.30 -6.76
CA SER A 67 -4.19 -22.49 -5.90
C SER A 67 -2.94 -23.29 -5.55
N HIS A 68 -1.77 -22.73 -5.86
CA HIS A 68 -0.47 -23.37 -5.70
C HIS A 68 0.45 -22.51 -4.83
N SER A 69 1.21 -23.15 -3.94
CA SER A 69 2.30 -22.47 -3.21
C SER A 69 3.56 -22.53 -4.05
N VAL A 70 4.19 -21.38 -4.29
CA VAL A 70 5.48 -21.27 -4.98
C VAL A 70 6.54 -20.87 -3.95
N ASP A 71 7.53 -21.73 -3.75
CA ASP A 71 8.61 -21.51 -2.79
C ASP A 71 9.96 -21.26 -3.47
N LEU A 72 10.69 -20.29 -2.93
CA LEU A 72 12.10 -20.07 -3.24
C LEU A 72 12.96 -20.86 -2.25
N TYR A 73 13.84 -21.71 -2.75
CA TYR A 73 14.79 -22.44 -1.92
C TYR A 73 16.23 -22.27 -2.41
N ALA A 74 17.16 -22.13 -1.46
CA ALA A 74 18.59 -22.19 -1.70
C ALA A 74 19.12 -23.54 -1.22
N LYS A 75 19.80 -24.29 -2.09
CA LYS A 75 20.41 -25.58 -1.76
C LYS A 75 21.93 -25.46 -1.81
N THR A 76 22.60 -25.81 -0.71
CA THR A 76 24.06 -25.88 -0.64
C THR A 76 24.53 -27.28 -1.03
N SER A 77 25.57 -27.39 -1.87
CA SER A 77 26.09 -28.70 -2.29
C SER A 77 27.04 -29.35 -1.26
N THR A 78 27.26 -28.71 -0.11
CA THR A 78 28.13 -29.23 0.96
C THR A 78 27.39 -29.24 2.30
N ARG A 79 27.45 -30.38 3.00
CA ARG A 79 26.65 -30.76 4.18
C ARG A 79 26.86 -29.94 5.46
N LYS A 80 27.43 -28.74 5.40
CA LYS A 80 27.65 -27.91 6.58
C LYS A 80 27.46 -26.44 6.27
N THR A 81 26.30 -25.90 6.65
CA THR A 81 26.06 -24.62 7.37
C THR A 81 24.66 -24.12 7.03
N SER A 82 23.91 -23.76 8.06
CA SER A 82 22.49 -23.38 8.08
C SER A 82 22.20 -21.94 7.65
N ASP A 83 23.18 -21.16 7.18
CA ASP A 83 23.07 -19.70 7.24
C ASP A 83 23.26 -19.03 5.86
N ALA A 84 22.45 -19.42 4.87
CA ALA A 84 22.27 -18.62 3.65
C ALA A 84 20.98 -17.81 3.80
N TYR A 85 21.10 -16.48 3.87
CA TYR A 85 19.95 -15.57 3.86
C TYR A 85 19.55 -15.32 2.40
N VAL A 86 18.30 -15.60 2.07
CA VAL A 86 17.70 -15.28 0.78
C VAL A 86 16.85 -14.03 1.00
N ASP A 87 17.33 -12.88 0.55
CA ASP A 87 16.49 -11.70 0.50
C ASP A 87 15.48 -11.84 -0.65
N ARG A 88 14.19 -11.86 -0.31
CA ARG A 88 13.06 -12.11 -1.23
C ARG A 88 12.56 -10.80 -1.84
N SER A 89 13.49 -9.97 -2.32
CA SER A 89 13.19 -8.59 -2.72
C SER A 89 12.46 -8.46 -4.06
N GLY A 90 12.07 -9.54 -4.74
CA GLY A 90 11.38 -9.43 -6.03
C GLY A 90 10.83 -10.72 -6.65
N LEU A 91 10.02 -11.50 -5.92
CA LEU A 91 9.21 -12.54 -6.56
C LEU A 91 7.98 -11.89 -7.24
N ILE A 92 7.91 -11.99 -8.56
CA ILE A 92 6.78 -11.52 -9.36
C ILE A 92 6.19 -12.74 -10.09
N ILE A 93 4.94 -13.08 -9.78
CA ILE A 93 4.19 -14.12 -10.48
C ILE A 93 3.22 -13.43 -11.43
N GLN A 94 3.51 -13.51 -12.73
CA GLN A 94 2.66 -13.01 -13.80
C GLN A 94 1.93 -14.17 -14.46
N CYS A 95 0.64 -14.31 -14.15
CA CYS A 95 -0.27 -15.14 -14.93
C CYS A 95 -1.04 -14.24 -15.89
N SER A 96 -1.36 -14.74 -17.09
CA SER A 96 -2.21 -14.03 -18.04
C SER A 96 -3.56 -13.67 -17.38
N GLY A 97 -3.69 -12.41 -16.96
CA GLY A 97 -4.92 -11.86 -16.40
C GLY A 97 -4.86 -11.36 -14.94
N ASN A 98 -3.83 -11.63 -14.15
CA ASN A 98 -3.68 -11.06 -12.79
C ASN A 98 -2.21 -11.01 -12.34
N ASN A 99 -1.76 -9.87 -11.83
CA ASN A 99 -0.48 -9.76 -11.11
C ASN A 99 -0.68 -10.32 -9.69
N ILE A 100 -0.05 -11.45 -9.38
CA ILE A 100 -0.01 -11.98 -8.01
C ILE A 100 1.27 -11.41 -7.38
N ALA A 101 1.11 -10.42 -6.50
CA ALA A 101 2.21 -9.88 -5.71
C ALA A 101 2.64 -10.90 -4.64
N ASP A 102 3.95 -11.01 -4.39
CA ASP A 102 4.55 -11.86 -3.35
C ASP A 102 4.19 -11.38 -1.94
N ASN A 103 3.37 -12.18 -1.25
CA ASN A 103 2.97 -12.00 0.16
C ASN A 103 3.88 -12.75 1.15
N SER A 104 4.98 -13.39 0.70
CA SER A 104 5.82 -14.18 1.59
C SER A 104 6.70 -13.28 2.47
N GLY A 105 6.42 -13.28 3.78
CA GLY A 105 7.01 -12.38 4.79
C GLY A 105 5.99 -11.51 5.52
N PHE A 106 4.73 -11.53 5.07
CA PHE A 106 3.63 -10.82 5.71
C PHE A 106 2.99 -11.68 6.80
N THR A 107 2.77 -11.14 7.99
CA THR A 107 1.73 -11.68 8.87
C THR A 107 0.44 -10.96 8.51
N PRO A 108 -0.56 -11.64 7.94
CA PRO A 108 -1.84 -11.02 7.66
C PRO A 108 -2.41 -10.40 8.93
N VAL A 109 -2.74 -9.11 8.87
CA VAL A 109 -3.41 -8.39 9.95
C VAL A 109 -4.74 -7.91 9.40
N THR A 110 -5.82 -8.33 10.05
CA THR A 110 -7.14 -7.81 9.74
C THR A 110 -7.30 -6.43 10.34
N GLN A 111 -7.51 -5.44 9.47
CA GLN A 111 -7.76 -4.06 9.81
C GLN A 111 -9.11 -3.63 9.25
N THR A 112 -9.81 -2.78 9.98
CA THR A 112 -11.12 -2.25 9.61
C THR A 112 -11.00 -0.77 9.31
N ILE A 113 -11.55 -0.33 8.19
CA ILE A 113 -11.69 1.08 7.85
C ILE A 113 -13.16 1.43 7.88
N ASN A 114 -13.53 2.39 8.72
CA ASN A 114 -14.86 2.97 8.75
C ASN A 114 -14.80 4.34 8.08
N ILE A 115 -15.48 4.48 6.96
CA ILE A 115 -15.63 5.77 6.26
C ILE A 115 -16.96 6.36 6.69
N ILE A 116 -16.91 7.53 7.34
CA ILE A 116 -18.04 8.15 8.03
C ILE A 116 -18.39 9.46 7.33
N ASN A 117 -19.66 9.62 6.97
CA ASN A 117 -20.17 10.84 6.37
C ASN A 117 -20.88 11.72 7.40
N ASN A 118 -20.23 12.78 7.87
CA ASN A 118 -20.81 13.81 8.72
C ASN A 118 -20.87 15.18 8.01
N THR A 119 -21.01 15.19 6.68
CA THR A 119 -20.98 16.42 5.86
C THR A 119 -22.29 17.21 5.88
N GLY A 120 -23.31 16.76 6.61
CA GLY A 120 -24.64 17.37 6.67
C GLY A 120 -25.58 16.93 5.54
N SER A 121 -25.09 16.23 4.52
CA SER A 121 -25.90 15.72 3.40
C SER A 121 -25.41 14.37 2.90
N GLN A 122 -26.19 13.74 2.02
CA GLN A 122 -25.73 12.54 1.31
C GLN A 122 -24.53 12.90 0.41
N GLN A 123 -23.53 12.02 0.38
CA GLN A 123 -22.34 12.17 -0.45
C GLN A 123 -22.01 10.88 -1.19
N ILE A 124 -21.37 11.06 -2.35
CA ILE A 124 -20.66 9.98 -3.04
C ILE A 124 -19.24 9.98 -2.52
N PHE A 125 -18.76 8.83 -2.08
CA PHE A 125 -17.39 8.61 -1.65
C PHE A 125 -16.64 7.81 -2.71
N TYR A 126 -15.34 8.07 -2.81
CA TYR A 126 -14.44 7.40 -3.73
C TYR A 126 -13.29 6.78 -2.96
N ILE A 127 -12.91 5.55 -3.32
CA ILE A 127 -11.68 4.90 -2.88
C ILE A 127 -10.83 4.65 -4.11
N GLY A 128 -9.64 5.24 -4.14
CA GLY A 128 -8.62 4.99 -5.15
C GLY A 128 -7.54 4.06 -4.62
N LEU A 129 -7.15 3.04 -5.41
CA LEU A 129 -6.00 2.19 -5.10
C LEU A 129 -4.71 2.84 -5.61
N ASN A 130 -3.93 3.47 -4.71
CA ASN A 130 -2.78 4.34 -5.03
C ASN A 130 -1.74 3.68 -5.96
N ASN A 131 -1.53 2.37 -5.83
CA ASN A 131 -0.57 1.62 -6.65
C ASN A 131 -1.12 1.18 -8.02
N LYS A 132 -2.34 1.62 -8.40
CA LYS A 132 -3.03 1.20 -9.63
C LYS A 132 -3.03 -0.32 -9.80
N THR A 133 -3.21 -1.02 -8.69
CA THR A 133 -3.29 -2.46 -8.62
C THR A 133 -4.41 -2.84 -7.67
N TYR A 134 -5.12 -3.91 -8.01
CA TYR A 134 -6.06 -4.51 -7.09
C TYR A 134 -5.36 -5.28 -5.98
N ALA A 135 -4.14 -5.77 -6.24
CA ALA A 135 -3.38 -6.60 -5.31
C ALA A 135 -3.18 -5.88 -3.96
N PRO A 136 -3.35 -6.59 -2.84
CA PRO A 136 -3.56 -8.05 -2.73
C PRO A 136 -5.03 -8.51 -2.90
N TYR A 137 -5.93 -7.60 -3.25
CA TYR A 137 -7.36 -7.86 -3.44
C TYR A 137 -7.75 -8.02 -4.91
N SER A 138 -9.01 -8.36 -5.15
CA SER A 138 -9.64 -8.33 -6.47
C SER A 138 -10.67 -7.21 -6.54
N GLN A 139 -11.08 -6.82 -7.75
CA GLN A 139 -12.22 -5.92 -7.92
C GLN A 139 -13.48 -6.45 -7.18
N GLN A 140 -13.76 -7.75 -7.33
CA GLN A 140 -14.89 -8.42 -6.67
C GLN A 140 -14.83 -8.33 -5.13
N PHE A 141 -13.64 -8.33 -4.54
CA PHE A 141 -13.48 -8.18 -3.08
C PHE A 141 -14.01 -6.84 -2.58
N TRP A 142 -13.75 -5.76 -3.31
CA TRP A 142 -14.25 -4.41 -3.00
C TRP A 142 -15.75 -4.29 -3.29
N GLU A 143 -16.22 -4.91 -4.37
CA GLU A 143 -17.65 -4.96 -4.72
C GLU A 143 -18.49 -5.72 -3.69
N ASN A 144 -17.97 -6.83 -3.17
CA ASN A 144 -18.62 -7.59 -2.09
C ASN A 144 -18.71 -6.81 -0.77
N GLN A 145 -17.94 -5.72 -0.63
CA GLN A 145 -17.99 -4.81 0.50
C GLN A 145 -18.77 -3.53 0.20
N GLY A 146 -19.53 -3.48 -0.89
CA GLY A 146 -20.42 -2.37 -1.22
C GLY A 146 -19.80 -1.23 -2.03
N CYS A 147 -18.60 -1.43 -2.59
CA CYS A 147 -17.96 -0.45 -3.47
C CYS A 147 -18.17 -0.77 -4.95
N SER A 148 -18.65 0.17 -5.76
CA SER A 148 -18.92 -0.06 -7.19
C SER A 148 -17.84 0.56 -8.07
N PHE A 149 -17.27 -0.19 -9.01
CA PHE A 149 -16.34 0.36 -10.02
C PHE A 149 -17.11 0.85 -11.25
N THR A 150 -16.82 2.07 -11.69
CA THR A 150 -17.38 2.64 -12.92
C THR A 150 -16.46 2.44 -14.11
N THR A 151 -17.05 2.30 -15.29
CA THR A 151 -16.30 2.24 -16.56
C THR A 151 -15.45 3.50 -16.73
N GLY A 152 -14.14 3.35 -16.95
CA GLY A 152 -13.19 4.46 -17.17
C GLY A 152 -12.29 4.79 -15.97
N THR A 153 -12.52 4.23 -14.79
CA THR A 153 -11.68 4.40 -13.59
C THR A 153 -11.24 3.05 -13.02
N ALA A 154 -10.29 2.39 -13.71
CA ALA A 154 -9.92 0.99 -13.47
C ALA A 154 -9.36 0.67 -12.06
N TYR A 155 -9.20 1.66 -11.17
CA TYR A 155 -8.70 1.47 -9.80
C TYR A 155 -9.39 2.40 -8.80
N THR A 156 -10.59 2.87 -9.14
CA THR A 156 -11.40 3.70 -8.26
C THR A 156 -12.79 3.11 -8.17
N CYS A 157 -13.22 2.82 -6.94
CA CYS A 157 -14.58 2.44 -6.66
C CYS A 157 -15.30 3.55 -5.90
N GLN A 158 -16.63 3.54 -5.97
CA GLN A 158 -17.48 4.53 -5.32
C GLN A 158 -18.63 3.88 -4.58
N PHE A 159 -19.14 4.58 -3.57
CA PHE A 159 -20.34 4.22 -2.84
C PHE A 159 -21.02 5.50 -2.34
N THR A 160 -22.28 5.39 -1.95
CA THR A 160 -23.06 6.54 -1.48
C THR A 160 -23.41 6.36 -0.02
N LEU A 161 -23.16 7.38 0.79
CA LEU A 161 -23.55 7.41 2.20
C LEU A 161 -24.51 8.55 2.45
N ALA A 162 -25.61 8.27 3.14
CA ALA A 162 -26.44 9.31 3.76
C ALA A 162 -25.62 10.07 4.83
N ASN A 163 -26.11 11.24 5.25
CA ASN A 163 -25.52 11.91 6.40
C ASN A 163 -25.59 11.02 7.65
N ASN A 164 -24.54 11.03 8.46
CA ASN A 164 -24.23 10.11 9.56
C ASN A 164 -24.10 8.63 9.14
N GLY A 165 -24.02 8.34 7.84
CA GLY A 165 -23.80 7.00 7.32
C GLY A 165 -22.35 6.54 7.53
N THR A 166 -22.16 5.22 7.62
CA THR A 166 -20.82 4.59 7.69
C THR A 166 -20.74 3.46 6.68
N GLN A 167 -19.64 3.42 5.92
CA GLN A 167 -19.25 2.26 5.12
C GLN A 167 -18.02 1.62 5.76
N THR A 168 -18.05 0.30 5.91
CA THR A 168 -16.96 -0.45 6.54
C THR A 168 -16.26 -1.35 5.52
N PHE A 169 -14.92 -1.35 5.56
CA PHE A 169 -14.07 -2.26 4.80
C PHE A 169 -13.19 -3.06 5.77
N THR A 170 -13.07 -4.37 5.57
CA THR A 170 -12.23 -5.27 6.35
C THR A 170 -11.11 -5.83 5.49
N LEU A 171 -9.87 -5.51 5.83
CA LEU A 171 -8.68 -5.69 5.01
C LEU A 171 -7.65 -6.55 5.74
N THR A 172 -7.33 -7.75 5.22
CA THR A 172 -6.41 -8.69 5.89
C THR A 172 -4.96 -8.70 5.38
N ASN A 173 -4.68 -8.15 4.18
CA ASN A 173 -3.41 -8.30 3.48
C ASN A 173 -2.67 -6.95 3.29
N GLY A 174 -3.05 -5.93 4.05
CA GLY A 174 -2.59 -4.56 3.85
C GLY A 174 -3.24 -3.89 2.63
N ALA A 175 -3.20 -2.56 2.58
CA ALA A 175 -3.83 -1.80 1.51
C ALA A 175 -3.16 -0.43 1.34
N ASN A 176 -3.13 0.07 0.10
CA ASN A 176 -2.70 1.42 -0.19
C ASN A 176 -3.83 2.16 -0.91
N ILE A 177 -4.53 3.03 -0.17
CA ILE A 177 -5.75 3.67 -0.63
C ILE A 177 -5.76 5.18 -0.37
N ALA A 178 -6.45 5.90 -1.24
CA ALA A 178 -6.88 7.27 -1.02
C ALA A 178 -8.42 7.31 -0.97
N ILE A 179 -8.97 8.16 -0.10
CA ILE A 179 -10.40 8.32 0.13
C ILE A 179 -10.76 9.78 -0.06
N SER A 180 -11.84 10.06 -0.80
CA SER A 180 -12.40 11.40 -0.96
C SER A 180 -13.92 11.40 -0.97
N ALA A 181 -14.52 12.57 -0.74
CA ALA A 181 -15.97 12.77 -0.77
C ALA A 181 -16.37 13.83 -1.82
N GLY A 182 -17.45 13.56 -2.55
CA GLY A 182 -18.06 14.41 -3.58
C GLY A 182 -17.26 14.55 -4.89
N ILE A 183 -15.96 14.24 -4.87
CA ILE A 183 -15.03 14.47 -5.97
C ILE A 183 -14.12 13.25 -6.09
N LEU A 184 -13.87 12.81 -7.33
CA LEU A 184 -13.01 11.66 -7.62
C LEU A 184 -11.59 11.87 -7.05
N VAL A 185 -11.05 10.85 -6.38
CA VAL A 185 -9.65 10.78 -5.92
C VAL A 185 -8.66 11.10 -7.05
N TRP A 186 -7.57 11.80 -6.70
CA TRP A 186 -6.54 12.30 -7.62
C TRP A 186 -7.04 13.11 -8.83
N SER A 187 -8.32 13.51 -8.84
CA SER A 187 -8.74 14.56 -9.77
C SER A 187 -7.95 15.82 -9.44
N GLN A 188 -7.60 16.58 -10.48
CA GLN A 188 -6.64 17.68 -10.32
C GLN A 188 -6.99 18.57 -9.15
N CYS A 189 -8.18 19.19 -9.11
CA CYS A 189 -8.57 20.10 -8.01
C CYS A 189 -10.09 20.28 -7.82
N GLY A 190 -10.89 19.27 -8.18
CA GLY A 190 -12.33 19.33 -7.92
C GLY A 190 -13.11 20.38 -8.72
N GLY A 191 -12.56 20.91 -9.82
CA GLY A 191 -13.28 21.85 -10.69
C GLY A 191 -13.74 23.14 -10.00
N ASN A 192 -12.87 23.72 -9.14
CA ASN A 192 -13.01 24.95 -8.34
C ASN A 192 -13.27 24.81 -6.84
N THR A 193 -13.67 23.64 -6.35
CA THR A 193 -13.98 23.46 -4.92
C THR A 193 -12.78 23.06 -4.08
N GLY A 194 -11.69 22.59 -4.70
CA GLY A 194 -10.62 21.88 -4.00
C GLY A 194 -11.00 20.43 -3.68
N LEU A 195 -10.03 19.64 -3.21
CA LEU A 195 -10.17 18.22 -2.90
C LEU A 195 -9.35 17.87 -1.66
N SER A 196 -10.04 17.58 -0.54
CA SER A 196 -9.43 16.95 0.63
C SER A 196 -9.37 15.43 0.42
N MET A 197 -8.24 14.79 0.75
CA MET A 197 -8.10 13.33 0.71
C MET A 197 -7.57 12.78 2.05
N ALA A 198 -8.05 11.61 2.44
CA ALA A 198 -7.42 10.77 3.45
C ALA A 198 -6.67 9.64 2.75
N GLU A 199 -5.38 9.47 3.05
CA GLU A 199 -4.52 8.47 2.43
C GLU A 199 -4.04 7.49 3.50
N LEU A 200 -4.14 6.18 3.20
CA LEU A 200 -3.78 5.12 4.12
C LEU A 200 -2.95 4.06 3.40
N ASN A 201 -1.78 3.78 3.96
CA ASN A 201 -0.86 2.71 3.62
C ASN A 201 -0.86 1.72 4.78
N LEU A 202 -1.82 0.81 4.80
CA LEU A 202 -2.04 -0.15 5.88
C LEU A 202 -1.20 -1.39 5.71
N ASN A 203 -0.51 -1.78 6.79
CA ASN A 203 0.34 -2.94 6.89
C ASN A 203 1.21 -3.06 5.62
N THR A 204 2.03 -2.03 5.37
CA THR A 204 2.87 -1.94 4.16
C THR A 204 4.33 -2.30 4.45
N ARG A 205 5.05 -2.72 3.40
CA ARG A 205 6.48 -3.08 3.50
C ARG A 205 7.34 -1.87 3.87
N PRO A 206 8.50 -2.07 4.52
CA PRO A 206 9.13 -3.38 4.81
C PRO A 206 8.75 -4.01 6.16
N TYR A 207 8.08 -3.29 7.07
CA TYR A 207 7.88 -3.77 8.45
C TYR A 207 6.42 -4.08 8.82
N GLY A 208 5.50 -4.06 7.85
CA GLY A 208 4.08 -4.20 8.13
C GLY A 208 3.57 -3.03 8.97
N GLN A 209 4.06 -1.82 8.67
CA GLN A 209 3.71 -0.61 9.42
C GLN A 209 2.61 0.15 8.67
N ASP A 210 1.68 0.72 9.42
CA ASP A 210 0.69 1.62 8.87
C ASP A 210 1.25 3.04 8.77
N TYR A 211 1.00 3.67 7.62
CA TYR A 211 1.22 5.08 7.39
C TYR A 211 -0.05 5.73 6.89
N TYR A 212 -0.30 6.97 7.29
CA TYR A 212 -1.50 7.68 6.89
C TYR A 212 -1.30 9.19 6.94
N ASP A 213 -2.07 9.90 6.13
CA ASP A 213 -2.01 11.34 6.02
C ASP A 213 -3.32 11.93 5.48
N VAL A 214 -3.50 13.23 5.72
CA VAL A 214 -4.52 14.04 5.06
C VAL A 214 -3.84 14.94 4.05
N SER A 215 -4.27 14.86 2.80
CA SER A 215 -3.70 15.63 1.69
C SER A 215 -4.63 16.76 1.28
N LEU A 216 -4.09 17.98 1.37
CA LEU A 216 -4.71 19.21 0.88
C LEU A 216 -4.02 19.73 -0.38
N VAL A 217 -3.11 18.95 -0.97
CA VAL A 217 -2.33 19.31 -2.17
C VAL A 217 -3.24 19.82 -3.28
N ASN A 218 -4.41 19.18 -3.43
CA ASN A 218 -5.41 19.45 -4.45
C ASN A 218 -6.54 20.39 -3.97
N GLY A 219 -6.38 21.03 -2.80
CA GLY A 219 -7.32 21.96 -2.19
C GLY A 219 -8.06 21.36 -0.99
N PHE A 220 -9.23 21.92 -0.67
CA PHE A 220 -10.02 21.50 0.49
C PHE A 220 -11.50 21.71 0.20
N ASN A 221 -12.30 20.67 0.36
CA ASN A 221 -13.76 20.72 0.21
C ASN A 221 -14.52 20.27 1.47
N TYR A 222 -13.95 19.34 2.24
CA TYR A 222 -14.50 18.86 3.49
C TYR A 222 -13.43 18.77 4.56
N ALA A 223 -13.85 18.94 5.81
CA ALA A 223 -13.03 18.60 6.96
C ALA A 223 -12.80 17.08 6.99
N VAL A 224 -11.59 16.66 7.32
CA VAL A 224 -11.17 15.25 7.32
C VAL A 224 -10.51 14.91 8.64
N GLU A 225 -10.95 13.83 9.26
CA GLU A 225 -10.33 13.24 10.43
C GLU A 225 -9.91 11.79 10.15
N ILE A 226 -8.68 11.43 10.50
CA ILE A 226 -8.21 10.03 10.56
C ILE A 226 -7.90 9.71 12.02
N SER A 227 -8.65 8.76 12.58
CA SER A 227 -8.56 8.34 13.98
C SER A 227 -8.25 6.84 14.07
N PRO A 228 -7.00 6.46 14.41
CA PRO A 228 -6.63 5.07 14.63
C PRO A 228 -7.04 4.59 16.04
N LEU A 229 -7.69 3.41 16.11
CA LEU A 229 -8.31 2.89 17.33
C LEU A 229 -7.81 1.46 17.63
N THR A 230 -7.73 1.09 18.91
CA THR A 230 -7.40 -0.29 19.34
C THR A 230 -8.61 -1.21 19.49
N SER A 231 -9.81 -0.63 19.52
CA SER A 231 -11.05 -1.39 19.65
C SER A 231 -12.18 -0.66 18.95
N THR A 232 -13.33 -1.33 18.79
CA THR A 232 -14.55 -0.72 18.25
C THR A 232 -15.13 0.37 19.16
N ASN A 233 -14.59 0.55 20.37
CA ASN A 233 -14.90 1.69 21.21
C ASN A 233 -14.14 2.94 20.67
N PRO A 234 -14.84 3.96 20.15
CA PRO A 234 -14.22 5.16 19.58
C PRO A 234 -13.44 6.00 20.61
N ASP A 235 -13.70 5.80 21.90
CA ASP A 235 -13.01 6.51 22.99
C ASP A 235 -11.64 5.90 23.33
N VAL A 236 -11.26 4.79 22.68
CA VAL A 236 -9.99 4.11 22.94
C VAL A 236 -9.08 4.24 21.73
N SER A 237 -8.45 5.42 21.61
CA SER A 237 -7.35 5.66 20.68
C SER A 237 -6.25 4.62 20.86
N ALA A 238 -5.57 4.29 19.77
CA ALA A 238 -4.45 3.39 19.89
C ALA A 238 -3.27 4.04 20.64
N PRO A 239 -2.53 3.28 21.47
CA PRO A 239 -1.38 3.79 22.20
C PRO A 239 -0.40 4.48 21.26
N ASP A 240 -0.01 5.71 21.60
CA ASP A 240 0.96 6.52 20.86
C ASP A 240 0.61 6.78 19.37
N SER A 241 -0.63 6.53 18.98
CA SER A 241 -1.15 6.89 17.65
C SER A 241 -1.58 8.36 17.62
N THR A 242 -1.40 9.01 16.46
CA THR A 242 -1.75 10.42 16.27
C THR A 242 -3.03 10.52 15.45
N SER A 243 -4.14 10.97 16.04
CA SER A 243 -5.28 11.39 15.23
C SER A 243 -4.93 12.65 14.44
N ILE A 244 -5.33 12.67 13.17
CA ILE A 244 -5.18 13.82 12.29
C ILE A 244 -6.57 14.43 12.12
N ASN A 245 -6.73 15.72 12.39
CA ASN A 245 -8.00 16.42 12.23
C ASN A 245 -7.78 17.75 11.52
N ILE A 246 -8.36 17.88 10.33
CA ILE A 246 -8.25 19.05 9.46
C ILE A 246 -9.63 19.62 9.22
N THR A 247 -9.87 20.83 9.71
CA THR A 247 -11.15 21.52 9.59
C THR A 247 -11.13 22.67 8.59
N SER A 248 -9.96 23.05 8.08
CA SER A 248 -9.86 24.13 7.11
C SER A 248 -8.67 23.96 6.18
N LEU A 249 -8.68 24.68 5.06
CA LEU A 249 -7.63 24.65 4.05
C LEU A 249 -6.28 25.18 4.54
N THR A 250 -6.29 26.07 5.53
CA THR A 250 -5.11 26.77 6.07
C THR A 250 -4.94 26.54 7.57
N GLY A 251 -3.82 26.94 8.14
CA GLY A 251 -3.48 26.76 9.55
C GLY A 251 -2.91 25.38 9.87
N ASN A 252 -2.52 24.60 8.85
CA ASN A 252 -2.17 23.18 9.04
C ASN A 252 -0.65 22.93 9.14
N SER A 253 0.18 23.96 8.99
CA SER A 253 1.66 23.85 8.96
C SER A 253 2.34 23.20 10.18
N GLN A 254 1.61 23.03 11.29
CA GLN A 254 2.10 22.43 12.54
C GLN A 254 1.45 21.08 12.85
N ILE A 255 0.63 20.55 11.96
CA ILE A 255 -0.09 19.29 12.17
C ILE A 255 0.71 18.15 11.52
N ALA A 256 1.11 17.16 12.31
CA ALA A 256 1.74 15.96 11.79
C ALA A 256 0.74 15.12 10.99
N GLY A 257 1.20 14.49 9.90
CA GLY A 257 0.36 13.69 9.02
C GLY A 257 -0.43 14.50 8.00
N VAL A 258 -0.04 15.75 7.71
CA VAL A 258 -0.73 16.59 6.72
C VAL A 258 0.20 16.99 5.60
N TYR A 259 -0.26 16.87 4.36
CA TYR A 259 0.30 17.58 3.22
C TYR A 259 -0.47 18.90 3.02
N PRO A 260 0.16 20.07 3.30
CA PRO A 260 -0.53 21.35 3.21
C PRO A 260 -0.97 21.73 1.79
N ALA A 261 -1.83 22.74 1.72
CA ALA A 261 -2.37 23.25 0.47
C ALA A 261 -1.27 23.61 -0.54
N GLY A 262 -1.27 22.95 -1.71
CA GLY A 262 -0.30 23.20 -2.78
C GLY A 262 1.11 22.71 -2.50
N MET A 263 1.33 21.89 -1.46
CA MET A 263 2.62 21.31 -1.10
C MET A 263 2.67 19.84 -1.53
N ASP A 264 2.98 19.59 -2.81
CA ASP A 264 3.12 18.24 -3.38
C ASP A 264 4.35 17.47 -2.86
N ILE A 265 5.24 18.17 -2.16
CA ILE A 265 6.21 17.58 -1.24
C ILE A 265 6.12 18.29 0.12
N CYS A 266 6.60 17.66 1.19
CA CYS A 266 6.24 18.08 2.55
C CYS A 266 6.69 19.50 2.94
N VAL A 267 7.84 19.91 2.42
CA VAL A 267 8.51 21.16 2.81
C VAL A 267 8.45 22.27 1.77
N LYS A 268 7.77 22.05 0.63
CA LYS A 268 7.57 23.07 -0.42
C LYS A 268 6.63 22.58 -1.52
N SER A 269 6.16 23.52 -2.33
CA SER A 269 5.67 23.24 -3.67
C SER A 269 6.84 22.92 -4.59
N GLN A 270 6.85 21.75 -5.21
CA GLN A 270 7.74 21.38 -6.29
C GLN A 270 7.03 21.52 -7.64
N ASP A 271 5.99 20.74 -7.86
CA ASP A 271 5.14 20.71 -9.06
C ASP A 271 3.66 20.49 -8.68
N PRO A 272 3.06 21.33 -7.82
CA PRO A 272 1.70 21.09 -7.35
C PRO A 272 0.68 21.20 -8.49
N PRO A 273 -0.47 20.51 -8.38
CA PRO A 273 -1.59 20.69 -9.29
C PRO A 273 -1.94 22.17 -9.46
N THR A 274 -2.10 22.60 -10.71
CA THR A 274 -2.50 23.97 -11.07
C THR A 274 -3.79 23.97 -11.87
N GLY A 275 -4.58 25.03 -11.74
CA GLY A 275 -5.86 25.16 -12.44
C GLY A 275 -6.99 25.64 -11.52
N PRO A 276 -8.22 25.67 -12.04
CA PRO A 276 -9.38 26.15 -11.30
C PRO A 276 -9.65 25.30 -10.03
N GLY A 277 -9.59 25.91 -8.84
CA GLY A 277 -9.73 25.24 -7.54
C GLY A 277 -8.45 24.68 -6.93
N CYS A 278 -7.35 24.74 -7.67
CA CYS A 278 -6.06 24.28 -7.18
C CYS A 278 -5.40 25.34 -6.33
N PRO A 279 -4.77 24.96 -5.21
CA PRO A 279 -3.89 25.87 -4.49
C PRO A 279 -2.71 26.34 -5.37
N GLY A 280 -2.12 25.43 -6.15
CA GLY A 280 -0.93 25.68 -6.95
C GLY A 280 0.21 26.31 -6.13
N PHE A 281 1.05 27.11 -6.77
CA PHE A 281 2.13 27.86 -6.12
C PHE A 281 1.66 29.12 -5.35
N GLY A 282 0.38 29.49 -5.46
CA GLY A 282 -0.14 30.79 -5.01
C GLY A 282 -0.72 30.80 -3.60
N TYR A 283 -0.79 29.65 -2.93
CA TYR A 283 -1.34 29.56 -1.57
C TYR A 283 -0.35 30.04 -0.52
N PRO A 284 -0.82 30.53 0.66
CA PRO A 284 0.05 30.84 1.78
C PRO A 284 1.03 29.69 2.02
N ASN A 285 2.31 30.03 2.22
CA ASN A 285 3.32 29.02 2.44
C ASN A 285 3.11 28.36 3.80
N GLU A 286 2.39 27.25 3.80
CA GLU A 286 2.17 26.40 4.97
C GLU A 286 3.08 25.17 4.96
N ALA A 287 4.10 25.18 4.11
CA ALA A 287 5.09 24.12 4.07
C ALA A 287 5.64 23.82 5.46
N HIS A 288 5.82 22.54 5.74
CA HIS A 288 6.49 22.13 6.95
C HIS A 288 7.96 22.57 6.87
N SER A 289 8.56 22.82 8.04
CA SER A 289 9.97 23.18 8.11
C SER A 289 10.88 21.95 7.95
N GLY A 290 12.19 22.14 7.90
CA GLY A 290 13.15 21.03 7.78
C GLY A 290 13.49 20.67 6.34
N THR A 291 13.61 19.37 6.05
CA THR A 291 13.95 18.86 4.70
C THR A 291 12.91 17.85 4.23
N GLN A 292 12.88 17.55 2.93
CA GLN A 292 11.93 16.56 2.39
C GLN A 292 12.02 15.18 3.07
N TYR A 293 13.22 14.80 3.55
CA TYR A 293 13.46 13.51 4.20
C TYR A 293 13.50 13.60 5.73
N ASP A 294 13.42 14.82 6.28
CA ASP A 294 13.27 15.08 7.72
C ASP A 294 12.41 16.33 7.95
N PRO A 295 11.11 16.29 7.57
CA PRO A 295 10.23 17.42 7.74
C PRO A 295 9.78 17.59 9.20
N LYS A 296 9.48 18.83 9.58
CA LYS A 296 9.05 19.21 10.92
C LYS A 296 7.78 20.08 10.85
N PRO A 297 6.59 19.54 11.20
CA PRO A 297 6.32 18.13 11.54
C PRO A 297 6.35 17.21 10.30
N VAL A 298 6.22 15.89 10.49
CA VAL A 298 6.13 14.96 9.37
C VAL A 298 4.81 15.10 8.60
N CYS A 299 4.82 15.01 7.28
CA CYS A 299 3.56 15.04 6.49
C CYS A 299 2.85 13.69 6.43
N GLN A 300 3.55 12.61 6.77
CA GLN A 300 2.97 11.29 6.88
C GLN A 300 3.13 10.77 8.30
N ALA A 301 2.01 10.49 8.95
CA ALA A 301 2.01 9.85 10.25
C ALA A 301 2.35 8.37 10.07
N ALA A 302 3.15 7.84 10.98
CA ALA A 302 3.48 6.42 11.04
C ALA A 302 3.05 5.90 12.41
N GLN A 303 2.44 4.73 12.45
CA GLN A 303 2.21 4.05 13.73
C GLN A 303 3.54 3.74 14.41
N PRO A 304 3.65 3.75 15.75
CA PRO A 304 4.91 3.48 16.42
C PRO A 304 5.38 2.05 16.15
N ALA A 305 6.69 1.81 16.15
CA ALA A 305 7.26 0.46 15.92
C ALA A 305 6.80 -0.58 16.95
N THR A 306 6.34 -0.14 18.14
CA THR A 306 5.74 -0.99 19.18
C THR A 306 4.34 -1.47 18.84
N TYR A 307 3.60 -0.72 18.02
CA TYR A 307 2.26 -1.03 17.54
C TYR A 307 2.19 -0.69 16.04
N PRO A 308 2.92 -1.43 15.18
CA PRO A 308 3.11 -1.03 13.78
C PRO A 308 1.81 -1.06 12.98
N THR A 309 0.80 -1.82 13.45
CA THR A 309 -0.55 -1.83 12.89
C THR A 309 -1.58 -1.57 13.97
N VAL A 310 -2.70 -1.02 13.54
CA VAL A 310 -3.90 -0.84 14.38
C VAL A 310 -5.10 -1.50 13.74
N PRO A 311 -5.99 -2.07 14.56
CA PRO A 311 -7.10 -2.87 14.06
C PRO A 311 -8.16 -2.02 13.38
N ILE A 312 -8.30 -0.73 13.72
CA ILE A 312 -9.40 0.10 13.20
C ILE A 312 -8.91 1.51 12.85
N TYR A 313 -9.36 2.02 11.71
CA TYR A 313 -9.28 3.42 11.31
C TYR A 313 -10.68 3.97 11.11
N ASN A 314 -11.01 5.02 11.83
CA ASN A 314 -12.16 5.87 11.48
C ASN A 314 -11.67 7.00 10.59
N VAL A 315 -12.28 7.14 9.41
CA VAL A 315 -12.05 8.23 8.46
C VAL A 315 -13.34 9.02 8.34
N THR A 316 -13.39 10.18 8.97
CA THR A 316 -14.60 11.02 9.05
C THR A 316 -14.47 12.22 8.12
N PHE A 317 -15.46 12.40 7.24
CA PHE A 317 -15.61 13.62 6.45
C PHE A 317 -16.73 14.45 7.06
N SER A 318 -16.48 15.73 7.32
CA SER A 318 -17.48 16.64 7.90
C SER A 318 -17.53 17.98 7.16
N SER A 319 -18.59 18.75 7.41
CA SER A 319 -18.67 20.12 6.91
C SER A 319 -17.48 20.94 7.43
N PRO A 320 -16.89 21.82 6.60
CA PRO A 320 -15.88 22.78 7.04
C PRO A 320 -16.28 23.63 8.25
#